data_AF-A0A1A9GNY0-F1
#
_entry.id   AF-A0A1A9GNY0-F1
#
_cell.length_a   1.000
_cell.length_b   1.000
_cell.length_c   1.000
_cell.angle_alpha   90.00
_cell.angle_beta   90.00
_cell.angle_gamma   90.00
#
_symmetry.space_group_name_H-M   'P 1'
#
loop_
_entity.id
_entity.type
_entity.pdbx_description
1 polymer ?
#
loop_
_entity_poly.entity_id
_entity_poly.type
_entity_poly.pdbx_seq_one_letter_code
_entity_poly.pdbx_strand_id
1 'polypeptide(L)'
;MVHLTLAGVSEDGKRLLLVSDDGVGFSLDNDARLRAALRGETSRLGQLEIQMDSVLRPRDIQARIRAGESPESVAAAAQTSVDRILTYAGPVLAEREHVAQRAQKSSVRRTAGADGVRTLGEAVEAHLRVEQVGADVVTWDAWRREDGRWCLTGEFDTRSRSGLAHFTYDMPGNFVLLDDEDARWLVGEVIATATLPSPLDDLQQARARRRVALDDEELPLGEDAIGMVSPEPEPEPESPESPGEPVDEPDAPVARAEPEVQPEPEPEPAPEAPPRRPVRKSRGRASVPSWDEIMFGGGKQE
;
A
#
# COMPACT_ATOMS: atom_id res chain seq x y z
N MET A 1 -23.02 45.03 48.82
CA MET A 1 -21.64 44.51 48.78
C MET A 1 -20.85 45.39 49.75
N VAL A 2 -20.12 44.82 50.70
CA VAL A 2 -19.35 45.63 51.67
C VAL A 2 -18.02 45.98 51.03
N HIS A 3 -17.67 47.27 51.01
CA HIS A 3 -16.35 47.72 50.58
C HIS A 3 -15.40 47.65 51.78
N LEU A 4 -14.21 47.11 51.54
CA LEU A 4 -13.18 46.90 52.56
C LEU A 4 -11.87 47.51 52.08
N THR A 5 -11.30 48.41 52.87
CA THR A 5 -10.00 49.03 52.61
C THR A 5 -8.91 48.31 53.40
N LEU A 6 -7.73 48.10 52.78
CA LEU A 6 -6.58 47.51 53.47
C LEU A 6 -5.97 48.52 54.45
N ALA A 7 -6.14 48.28 55.74
CA ALA A 7 -5.55 49.10 56.80
C ALA A 7 -4.11 48.67 57.15
N GLY A 8 -3.75 47.40 56.93
CA GLY A 8 -2.38 46.94 57.12
C GLY A 8 -2.23 45.42 57.12
N VAL A 9 -1.09 44.95 57.65
CA VAL A 9 -0.78 43.54 57.88
C VAL A 9 -0.58 43.34 59.38
N SER A 10 -1.06 42.22 59.92
CA SER A 10 -0.80 41.80 61.30
C SER A 10 0.71 41.60 61.56
N GLU A 11 1.18 41.82 62.79
CA GLU A 11 2.60 41.71 63.17
C GLU A 11 3.25 40.36 62.76
N ASP A 12 2.48 39.27 62.79
CA ASP A 12 2.92 37.93 62.35
C ASP A 12 3.11 37.79 60.82
N GLY A 13 2.74 38.79 60.02
CA GLY A 13 2.73 38.74 58.54
C GLY A 13 1.66 37.82 57.92
N LYS A 14 0.97 37.03 58.75
CA LYS A 14 0.03 35.96 58.33
C LYS A 14 -1.39 36.43 58.03
N ARG A 15 -1.76 37.67 58.36
CA ARG A 15 -3.13 38.20 58.19
C ARG A 15 -3.12 39.62 57.65
N LEU A 16 -4.04 39.92 56.75
CA LEU A 16 -4.37 41.27 56.32
C LEU A 16 -5.44 41.84 57.26
N LEU A 17 -5.28 43.09 57.65
CA LEU A 17 -6.23 43.87 58.44
C LEU A 17 -7.00 44.79 57.49
N LEU A 18 -8.30 44.58 57.43
CA LEU A 18 -9.25 45.26 56.54
C LEU A 18 -10.19 46.11 57.40
N VAL A 19 -10.64 47.24 56.88
CA VAL A 19 -11.61 48.12 57.55
C VAL A 19 -12.74 48.46 56.57
N SER A 20 -13.99 48.29 57.02
CA SER A 20 -15.19 48.72 56.29
C SER A 20 -15.38 50.23 56.39
N ASP A 21 -16.15 50.81 55.48
CA ASP A 21 -16.51 52.24 55.50
C ASP A 21 -17.19 52.66 56.83
N ASP A 22 -17.88 51.73 57.50
CA ASP A 22 -18.47 51.90 58.84
C ASP A 22 -17.46 51.83 60.00
N GLY A 23 -16.15 51.75 59.72
CA GLY A 23 -15.07 51.66 60.71
C GLY A 23 -14.89 50.27 61.36
N VAL A 24 -15.68 49.27 60.95
CA VAL A 24 -15.58 47.89 61.47
C VAL A 24 -14.33 47.20 60.92
N GLY A 25 -13.49 46.67 61.81
CA GLY A 25 -12.30 45.91 61.46
C GLY A 25 -12.58 44.44 61.15
N PHE A 26 -11.96 43.93 60.09
CA PHE A 26 -12.00 42.55 59.62
C PHE A 26 -10.59 42.01 59.43
N SER A 27 -10.40 40.70 59.57
CA SER A 27 -9.11 40.03 59.35
C SER A 27 -9.23 38.93 58.30
N LEU A 28 -8.30 38.89 57.35
CA LEU A 28 -8.24 37.88 56.30
C LEU A 28 -6.90 37.14 56.35
N ASP A 29 -6.91 35.81 56.40
CA ASP A 29 -5.68 35.01 56.42
C ASP A 29 -4.93 35.08 55.06
N ASN A 30 -3.61 35.28 55.12
CA ASN A 30 -2.72 35.39 53.97
C ASN A 30 -2.29 34.00 53.43
N ASP A 31 -3.28 33.18 53.14
CA ASP A 31 -3.10 31.79 52.74
C ASP A 31 -2.57 31.66 51.29
N ALA A 32 -2.33 30.43 50.85
CA ALA A 32 -1.84 30.16 49.50
C ALA A 32 -2.87 30.53 48.41
N ARG A 33 -4.17 30.50 48.72
CA ARG A 33 -5.26 30.80 47.78
C ARG A 33 -5.38 32.29 47.53
N LEU A 34 -5.32 33.12 48.57
CA LEU A 34 -5.30 34.58 48.46
C LEU A 34 -4.09 35.04 47.66
N ARG A 35 -2.90 34.48 47.93
CA ARG A 35 -1.68 34.80 47.17
C ARG A 35 -1.75 34.36 45.70
N ALA A 36 -2.33 33.20 45.40
CA ALA A 36 -2.55 32.76 44.02
C ALA A 36 -3.55 33.66 43.27
N ALA A 37 -4.64 34.09 43.93
CA ALA A 37 -5.62 35.02 43.38
C ALA A 37 -5.01 36.40 43.09
N LEU A 38 -4.23 36.96 44.03
CA LEU A 38 -3.57 38.26 43.86
C LEU A 38 -2.49 38.26 42.77
N ARG A 39 -1.83 37.12 42.52
CA ARG A 39 -0.85 36.98 41.42
C ARG A 39 -1.50 36.72 40.05
N GLY A 40 -2.83 36.64 39.96
CA GLY A 40 -3.55 36.30 38.72
C GLY A 40 -3.38 34.84 38.28
N GLU A 41 -2.85 33.96 39.15
CA GLU A 41 -2.65 32.55 38.85
C GLU A 41 -3.98 31.78 38.80
N THR A 42 -5.07 32.35 39.33
CA THR A 42 -6.44 31.82 39.19
C THR A 42 -6.94 31.80 37.75
N SER A 43 -6.45 32.68 36.87
CA SER A 43 -6.75 32.58 35.42
C SER A 43 -6.10 31.36 34.76
N ARG A 44 -5.15 30.68 35.43
CA ARG A 44 -4.56 29.41 34.97
C ARG A 44 -5.11 28.17 35.69
N LEU A 45 -6.00 28.34 36.68
CA LEU A 45 -6.70 27.21 37.31
C LEU A 45 -7.83 26.64 36.42
N GLY A 46 -8.33 27.42 35.47
CA GLY A 46 -9.08 26.91 34.31
C GLY A 46 -8.20 26.27 33.21
N GLN A 47 -6.88 26.20 33.41
CA GLN A 47 -5.89 25.54 32.54
C GLN A 47 -5.11 24.45 33.29
N LEU A 48 -5.65 23.94 34.40
CA LEU A 48 -5.15 22.74 35.08
C LEU A 48 -5.86 21.46 34.63
N GLU A 49 -6.91 21.58 33.81
CA GLU A 49 -7.19 20.61 32.75
C GLU A 49 -6.25 20.85 31.57
N ILE A 50 -4.94 20.63 31.78
CA ILE A 50 -4.06 20.28 30.66
C ILE A 50 -4.52 18.89 30.24
N GLN A 51 -5.45 18.86 29.28
CA GLN A 51 -5.82 17.64 28.59
C GLN A 51 -4.53 16.97 28.12
N MET A 52 -4.37 15.72 28.52
CA MET A 52 -3.18 14.90 28.28
C MET A 52 -2.72 15.10 26.83
N ASP A 53 -1.54 15.71 26.65
CA ASP A 53 -1.06 16.12 25.33
C ASP A 53 -1.12 14.93 24.38
N SER A 54 -1.89 15.06 23.30
CA SER A 54 -2.03 14.03 22.26
C SER A 54 -0.64 13.53 21.87
N VAL A 55 -0.35 12.27 22.20
CA VAL A 55 1.02 11.72 22.21
C VAL A 55 1.68 11.79 20.82
N LEU A 56 0.85 11.79 19.76
CA LEU A 56 1.28 11.94 18.38
C LEU A 56 1.20 13.40 17.91
N ARG A 57 2.26 13.88 17.23
CA ARG A 57 2.21 15.16 16.53
C ARG A 57 1.38 15.03 15.25
N PRO A 58 0.83 16.12 14.69
CA PRO A 58 0.08 16.09 13.43
C PRO A 58 0.84 15.41 12.27
N ARG A 59 2.17 15.55 12.21
CA ARG A 59 3.00 14.88 11.19
C ARG A 59 3.05 13.36 11.38
N ASP A 60 3.03 12.88 12.62
CA ASP A 60 3.10 11.45 12.95
C ASP A 60 1.74 10.78 12.68
N ILE A 61 0.65 11.48 13.00
CA ILE A 61 -0.72 11.11 12.59
C ILE A 61 -0.77 10.97 11.06
N GLN A 62 -0.35 11.99 10.32
CA GLN A 62 -0.34 11.96 8.86
C GLN A 62 0.57 10.89 8.26
N ALA A 63 1.70 10.57 8.92
CA ALA A 63 2.60 9.50 8.48
C ALA A 63 1.94 8.12 8.65
N ARG A 64 1.33 7.85 9.80
CA ARG A 64 0.60 6.60 10.09
C ARG A 64 -0.58 6.39 9.14
N ILE A 65 -1.42 7.41 8.96
CA ILE A 65 -2.53 7.36 7.99
C ILE A 65 -2.00 7.15 6.57
N ARG A 66 -0.87 7.75 6.16
CA ARG A 66 -0.30 7.51 4.82
C ARG A 66 0.27 6.09 4.65
N ALA A 67 0.70 5.46 5.75
CA ALA A 67 1.18 4.07 5.78
C ALA A 67 0.05 3.02 5.80
N GLY A 68 -1.22 3.45 5.85
CA GLY A 68 -2.39 2.57 5.80
C GLY A 68 -3.13 2.39 7.14
N GLU A 69 -2.60 2.91 8.25
CA GLU A 69 -3.28 2.84 9.55
C GLU A 69 -4.65 3.58 9.46
N SER A 70 -5.69 3.05 10.10
CA SER A 70 -7.02 3.66 10.09
C SER A 70 -7.11 4.84 11.07
N PRO A 71 -7.98 5.85 10.83
CA PRO A 71 -8.19 6.96 11.76
C PRO A 71 -8.57 6.51 13.18
N GLU A 72 -9.31 5.41 13.30
CA GLU A 72 -9.79 4.83 14.56
C GLU A 72 -8.63 4.17 15.33
N SER A 73 -7.76 3.41 14.63
CA SER A 73 -6.55 2.84 15.22
C SER A 73 -5.59 3.93 15.69
N VAL A 74 -5.35 4.96 14.87
CA VAL A 74 -4.51 6.10 15.24
C VAL A 74 -5.10 6.87 16.43
N ALA A 75 -6.43 7.03 16.49
CA ALA A 75 -7.13 7.67 17.61
C ALA A 75 -6.95 6.87 18.91
N ALA A 76 -7.14 5.55 18.85
CA ALA A 76 -6.94 4.65 19.99
C ALA A 76 -5.48 4.66 20.48
N ALA A 77 -4.51 4.60 19.56
CA ALA A 77 -3.09 4.65 19.88
C ALA A 77 -2.64 6.02 20.43
N ALA A 78 -3.25 7.11 19.97
CA ALA A 78 -3.01 8.47 20.47
C ALA A 78 -3.80 8.83 21.73
N GLN A 79 -4.70 7.94 22.21
CA GLN A 79 -5.65 8.19 23.30
C GLN A 79 -6.49 9.45 23.10
N THR A 80 -6.99 9.67 21.87
CA THR A 80 -7.76 10.85 21.50
C THR A 80 -9.01 10.50 20.69
N SER A 81 -9.87 11.48 20.38
CA SER A 81 -11.09 11.25 19.60
C SER A 81 -10.81 11.14 18.09
N VAL A 82 -11.63 10.35 17.40
CA VAL A 82 -11.54 10.18 15.94
C VAL A 82 -11.71 11.53 15.22
N ASP A 83 -12.63 12.40 15.67
CA ASP A 83 -12.83 13.74 15.10
C ASP A 83 -11.56 14.60 15.12
N ARG A 84 -10.76 14.48 16.19
CA ARG A 84 -9.48 15.20 16.32
C ARG A 84 -8.43 14.64 15.35
N ILE A 85 -8.41 13.33 15.13
CA ILE A 85 -7.56 12.69 14.11
C ILE A 85 -8.02 13.10 12.70
N LEU A 86 -9.31 13.03 12.40
CA LEU A 86 -9.89 13.37 11.09
C LEU A 86 -9.56 14.80 10.64
N THR A 87 -9.47 15.75 11.57
CA THR A 87 -9.00 17.12 11.32
C THR A 87 -7.61 17.17 10.64
N TYR A 88 -6.71 16.22 10.96
CA TYR A 88 -5.37 16.12 10.37
C TYR A 88 -5.26 15.04 9.28
N ALA A 89 -6.12 14.01 9.34
CA ALA A 89 -6.12 12.87 8.44
C ALA A 89 -6.86 13.15 7.12
N GLY A 90 -7.88 14.02 7.10
CA GLY A 90 -8.68 14.34 5.91
C GLY A 90 -7.86 14.61 4.63
N PRO A 91 -6.82 15.47 4.66
CA PRO A 91 -5.95 15.69 3.51
C PRO A 91 -5.18 14.45 3.04
N VAL A 92 -4.85 13.53 3.94
CA VAL A 92 -4.14 12.28 3.62
C VAL A 92 -5.11 11.21 3.12
N LEU A 93 -6.32 11.15 3.65
CA LEU A 93 -7.39 10.28 3.14
C LEU A 93 -7.75 10.68 1.70
N ALA A 94 -7.84 11.99 1.40
CA ALA A 94 -8.02 12.47 0.03
C ALA A 94 -6.83 12.17 -0.90
N GLU A 95 -5.58 12.19 -0.38
CA GLU A 95 -4.39 11.73 -1.13
C GLU A 95 -4.50 10.23 -1.47
N ARG A 96 -4.85 9.40 -0.49
CA ARG A 96 -5.06 7.94 -0.64
C ARG A 96 -6.15 7.64 -1.67
N GLU A 97 -7.33 8.26 -1.53
CA GLU A 97 -8.45 8.12 -2.45
C GLU A 97 -8.06 8.55 -3.88
N HIS A 98 -7.38 9.69 -4.03
CA HIS A 98 -6.92 10.15 -5.35
C HIS A 98 -5.93 9.18 -6.01
N VAL A 99 -5.03 8.57 -5.24
CA VAL A 99 -4.14 7.52 -5.75
C VAL A 99 -4.94 6.27 -6.12
N ALA A 100 -5.93 5.86 -5.32
CA ALA A 100 -6.78 4.73 -5.65
C ALA A 100 -7.56 4.94 -6.97
N GLN A 101 -8.19 6.10 -7.13
CA GLN A 101 -8.87 6.50 -8.37
C GLN A 101 -7.92 6.56 -9.58
N ARG A 102 -6.64 6.91 -9.37
CA ARG A 102 -5.63 6.93 -10.43
C ARG A 102 -5.16 5.51 -10.80
N ALA A 103 -4.97 4.64 -9.81
CA ALA A 103 -4.60 3.25 -10.01
C ALA A 103 -5.70 2.47 -10.77
N GLN A 104 -6.98 2.72 -10.45
CA GLN A 104 -8.12 2.20 -11.21
C GLN A 104 -8.08 2.57 -12.70
N LYS A 105 -7.58 3.76 -13.05
CA LYS A 105 -7.42 4.25 -14.44
C LYS A 105 -6.09 3.83 -15.10
N SER A 106 -5.27 3.05 -14.41
CA SER A 106 -3.97 2.59 -14.89
C SER A 106 -4.06 1.17 -15.47
N SER A 107 -3.08 0.77 -16.29
CA SER A 107 -3.11 -0.52 -16.97
C SER A 107 -2.79 -1.68 -16.03
N VAL A 108 -3.54 -2.78 -16.12
CA VAL A 108 -3.21 -4.01 -15.39
C VAL A 108 -2.17 -4.81 -16.15
N ARG A 109 -1.04 -5.13 -15.50
CA ARG A 109 -0.08 -6.11 -16.01
C ARG A 109 -0.56 -7.52 -15.65
N ARG A 110 -1.11 -8.22 -16.64
CA ARG A 110 -1.45 -9.66 -16.55
C ARG A 110 -0.24 -10.53 -16.88
N THR A 111 -0.16 -11.71 -16.29
CA THR A 111 1.05 -12.56 -16.35
C THR A 111 1.23 -13.29 -17.69
N ALA A 112 0.15 -13.64 -18.41
CA ALA A 112 0.27 -14.28 -19.72
C ALA A 112 -0.96 -14.09 -20.63
N GLY A 113 -0.71 -14.03 -21.94
CA GLY A 113 -1.63 -14.46 -23.01
C GLY A 113 -2.93 -13.67 -23.28
N ALA A 114 -3.42 -12.85 -22.36
CA ALA A 114 -4.71 -12.18 -22.51
C ALA A 114 -4.60 -10.82 -23.22
N ASP A 115 -5.31 -10.67 -24.35
CA ASP A 115 -5.29 -9.49 -25.20
C ASP A 115 -5.90 -8.22 -24.58
N GLY A 116 -5.34 -7.09 -25.01
CA GLY A 116 -5.81 -5.74 -24.72
C GLY A 116 -5.22 -5.12 -23.45
N VAL A 117 -4.62 -3.93 -23.59
CA VAL A 117 -4.32 -3.04 -22.47
C VAL A 117 -5.64 -2.47 -21.96
N ARG A 118 -6.24 -3.14 -20.97
CA ARG A 118 -7.39 -2.61 -20.21
C ARG A 118 -6.92 -1.97 -18.91
N THR A 119 -7.66 -0.96 -18.47
CA THR A 119 -7.47 -0.38 -17.14
C THR A 119 -8.05 -1.29 -16.07
N LEU A 120 -7.60 -1.11 -14.82
CA LEU A 120 -8.10 -1.90 -13.68
C LEU A 120 -9.61 -1.76 -13.51
N GLY A 121 -10.14 -0.52 -13.57
CA GLY A 121 -11.57 -0.25 -13.46
C GLY A 121 -12.39 -0.92 -14.55
N GLU A 122 -11.96 -0.86 -15.81
CA GLU A 122 -12.65 -1.53 -16.93
C GLU A 122 -12.64 -3.06 -16.81
N ALA A 123 -11.58 -3.65 -16.26
CA ALA A 123 -11.48 -5.09 -16.06
C ALA A 123 -12.41 -5.57 -14.94
N VAL A 124 -12.39 -4.87 -13.80
CA VAL A 124 -13.27 -5.17 -12.65
C VAL A 124 -14.74 -4.93 -13.00
N GLU A 125 -15.08 -3.82 -13.67
CA GLU A 125 -16.45 -3.55 -14.12
C GLU A 125 -16.93 -4.60 -15.13
N ALA A 126 -16.07 -5.03 -16.07
CA ALA A 126 -16.41 -6.08 -17.02
C ALA A 126 -16.66 -7.44 -16.33
N HIS A 127 -15.89 -7.78 -15.29
CA HIS A 127 -16.08 -9.01 -14.53
C HIS A 127 -17.36 -8.97 -13.67
N LEU A 128 -17.54 -7.92 -12.86
CA LEU A 128 -18.72 -7.78 -11.99
C LEU A 128 -20.04 -7.72 -12.79
N ARG A 129 -20.00 -7.17 -14.02
CA ARG A 129 -21.15 -7.19 -14.94
C ARG A 129 -21.55 -8.62 -15.37
N VAL A 130 -20.62 -9.57 -15.42
CA VAL A 130 -20.92 -11.01 -15.65
C VAL A 130 -21.56 -11.64 -14.41
N GLU A 131 -21.06 -11.30 -13.22
CA GLU A 131 -21.66 -11.69 -11.92
C GLU A 131 -23.00 -10.98 -11.63
N GLN A 132 -23.44 -10.05 -12.50
CA GLN A 132 -24.64 -9.22 -12.35
C GLN A 132 -24.62 -8.29 -11.12
N VAL A 133 -23.42 -7.85 -10.72
CA VAL A 133 -23.19 -6.91 -9.62
C VAL A 133 -22.67 -5.58 -10.16
N GLY A 134 -23.00 -4.47 -9.51
CA GLY A 134 -22.48 -3.15 -9.84
C GLY A 134 -21.05 -2.96 -9.32
N ALA A 135 -20.26 -2.12 -9.99
CA ALA A 135 -18.88 -1.83 -9.58
C ALA A 135 -18.79 -0.98 -8.29
N ASP A 136 -19.91 -0.39 -7.86
CA ASP A 136 -20.10 0.31 -6.59
C ASP A 136 -20.01 -0.60 -5.35
N VAL A 137 -20.05 -1.93 -5.54
CA VAL A 137 -19.84 -2.91 -4.46
C VAL A 137 -18.38 -2.95 -3.96
N VAL A 138 -17.43 -2.39 -4.73
CA VAL A 138 -16.00 -2.44 -4.41
C VAL A 138 -15.57 -1.13 -3.74
N THR A 139 -15.19 -1.22 -2.47
CA THR A 139 -14.58 -0.10 -1.75
C THR A 139 -13.07 -0.10 -2.04
N TRP A 140 -12.57 1.00 -2.60
CA TRP A 140 -11.17 1.15 -2.96
C TRP A 140 -10.43 2.07 -2.00
N ASP A 141 -9.25 1.63 -1.58
CA ASP A 141 -8.31 2.40 -0.76
C ASP A 141 -6.88 2.15 -1.24
N ALA A 142 -5.97 3.07 -0.96
CA ALA A 142 -4.57 2.93 -1.28
C ALA A 142 -3.70 3.53 -0.18
N TRP A 143 -2.53 2.95 0.07
CA TRP A 143 -1.55 3.49 1.01
C TRP A 143 -0.13 3.27 0.52
N ARG A 144 0.80 4.03 1.09
CA ARG A 144 2.20 3.99 0.68
C ARG A 144 2.95 2.93 1.48
N ARG A 145 3.60 2.00 0.79
CA ARG A 145 4.49 0.98 1.37
C ARG A 145 5.86 1.58 1.69
N GLU A 146 6.63 0.92 2.54
CA GLU A 146 8.00 1.31 2.89
C GLU A 146 8.96 1.28 1.69
N ASP A 147 8.71 0.39 0.71
CA ASP A 147 9.46 0.29 -0.56
C ASP A 147 9.22 1.48 -1.53
N GLY A 148 8.31 2.39 -1.18
CA GLY A 148 7.95 3.57 -1.98
C GLY A 148 6.87 3.34 -3.03
N ARG A 149 6.41 2.10 -3.25
CA ARG A 149 5.24 1.78 -4.08
C ARG A 149 3.94 2.02 -3.29
N TRP A 150 2.83 2.03 -4.01
CA TRP A 150 1.50 2.09 -3.40
C TRP A 150 0.89 0.69 -3.37
N CYS A 151 0.41 0.28 -2.20
CA CYS A 151 -0.55 -0.80 -2.11
C CYS A 151 -1.93 -0.21 -2.38
N LEU A 152 -2.72 -0.90 -3.19
CA LEU A 152 -4.10 -0.61 -3.49
C LEU A 152 -4.91 -1.82 -3.05
N THR A 153 -6.04 -1.60 -2.38
CA THR A 153 -6.96 -2.67 -2.01
C THR A 153 -8.36 -2.39 -2.51
N GLY A 154 -8.99 -3.43 -3.06
CA GLY A 154 -10.43 -3.47 -3.33
C GLY A 154 -11.09 -4.43 -2.36
N GLU A 155 -11.79 -3.90 -1.36
CA GLU A 155 -12.70 -4.70 -0.53
C GLU A 155 -14.02 -4.89 -1.28
N PHE A 156 -14.49 -6.13 -1.38
CA PHE A 156 -15.72 -6.46 -2.12
C PHE A 156 -16.54 -7.52 -1.37
N ASP A 157 -17.87 -7.37 -1.44
CA ASP A 157 -18.82 -8.36 -0.92
C ASP A 157 -19.83 -8.71 -2.01
N THR A 158 -19.70 -9.91 -2.59
CA THR A 158 -20.61 -10.41 -3.63
C THR A 158 -21.24 -11.74 -3.20
N ARG A 159 -22.32 -12.14 -3.88
CA ARG A 159 -23.02 -13.40 -3.59
C ARG A 159 -22.17 -14.66 -3.84
N SER A 160 -21.15 -14.55 -4.70
CA SER A 160 -20.27 -15.66 -5.09
C SER A 160 -18.95 -15.65 -4.30
N ARG A 161 -18.40 -14.48 -4.00
CA ARG A 161 -17.16 -14.30 -3.21
C ARG A 161 -17.18 -12.96 -2.47
N SER A 162 -16.71 -12.96 -1.23
CA SER A 162 -16.30 -11.73 -0.52
C SER A 162 -14.83 -11.86 -0.13
N GLY A 163 -14.14 -10.73 -0.07
CA GLY A 163 -12.68 -10.72 0.11
C GLY A 163 -12.09 -9.33 0.01
N LEU A 164 -10.75 -9.28 0.10
CA LEU A 164 -9.99 -8.03 0.08
C LEU A 164 -8.81 -8.22 -0.85
N ALA A 165 -9.00 -7.78 -2.09
CA ALA A 165 -8.05 -7.93 -3.18
C ALA A 165 -6.87 -6.97 -3.02
N HIS A 166 -5.64 -7.49 -2.99
CA HIS A 166 -4.41 -6.70 -2.88
C HIS A 166 -3.73 -6.51 -4.24
N PHE A 167 -3.32 -5.27 -4.47
CA PHE A 167 -2.69 -4.82 -5.70
C PHE A 167 -1.47 -3.95 -5.39
N THR A 168 -0.45 -4.01 -6.25
CA THR A 168 0.71 -3.11 -6.19
C THR A 168 0.66 -2.13 -7.36
N TYR A 169 0.52 -0.84 -7.05
CA TYR A 169 0.49 0.26 -8.03
C TYR A 169 1.86 0.95 -8.15
N ASP A 170 2.40 0.96 -9.37
CA ASP A 170 3.60 1.72 -9.73
C ASP A 170 3.22 3.07 -10.35
N MET A 171 3.34 4.15 -9.56
CA MET A 171 2.96 5.50 -10.00
C MET A 171 3.82 6.05 -11.16
N PRO A 172 5.16 5.83 -11.23
CA PRO A 172 5.98 6.24 -12.37
C PRO A 172 5.67 5.47 -13.66
N GLY A 173 5.55 4.14 -13.60
CA GLY A 173 5.24 3.30 -14.76
C GLY A 173 3.76 3.27 -15.13
N ASN A 174 2.89 3.78 -14.26
CA ASN A 174 1.43 3.82 -14.40
C ASN A 174 0.80 2.45 -14.72
N PHE A 175 1.16 1.43 -13.94
CA PHE A 175 0.58 0.10 -14.03
C PHE A 175 0.28 -0.50 -12.65
N VAL A 176 -0.65 -1.46 -12.63
CA VAL A 176 -1.01 -2.27 -11.46
C VAL A 176 -0.57 -3.72 -11.66
N LEU A 177 -0.06 -4.33 -10.59
CA LEU A 177 0.21 -5.77 -10.45
C LEU A 177 -0.84 -6.40 -9.53
N LEU A 178 -1.18 -7.67 -9.81
CA LEU A 178 -2.11 -8.48 -9.03
C LEU A 178 -1.30 -9.30 -8.00
N ASP A 179 -1.47 -9.02 -6.71
CA ASP A 179 -0.66 -9.67 -5.69
C ASP A 179 -1.29 -11.02 -5.24
N ASP A 180 -2.58 -11.04 -4.94
CA ASP A 180 -3.30 -12.21 -4.39
C ASP A 180 -4.35 -12.86 -5.32
N GLU A 181 -5.01 -13.92 -4.84
CA GLU A 181 -6.05 -14.62 -5.61
C GLU A 181 -7.32 -13.78 -5.75
N ASP A 182 -7.68 -13.01 -4.71
CA ASP A 182 -8.84 -12.11 -4.71
C ASP A 182 -8.71 -11.03 -5.79
N ALA A 183 -7.53 -10.46 -6.00
CA ALA A 183 -7.24 -9.51 -7.07
C ALA A 183 -7.34 -10.12 -8.48
N ARG A 184 -6.89 -11.38 -8.64
CA ARG A 184 -7.02 -12.11 -9.92
C ARG A 184 -8.48 -12.40 -10.23
N TRP A 185 -9.23 -12.88 -9.23
CA TRP A 185 -10.67 -13.08 -9.32
C TRP A 185 -11.40 -11.77 -9.66
N LEU A 186 -11.17 -10.70 -8.90
CA LEU A 186 -11.87 -9.41 -9.05
C LEU A 186 -11.65 -8.76 -10.43
N VAL A 187 -10.46 -8.94 -11.02
CA VAL A 187 -10.12 -8.48 -12.38
C VAL A 187 -10.71 -9.37 -13.49
N GLY A 188 -11.31 -10.50 -13.14
CA GLY A 188 -11.75 -11.51 -14.10
C GLY A 188 -10.58 -12.25 -14.76
N GLU A 189 -9.38 -12.21 -14.16
CA GLU A 189 -8.34 -13.22 -14.44
C GLU A 189 -8.78 -14.51 -13.73
N VAL A 190 -9.86 -15.10 -14.26
CA VAL A 190 -10.24 -16.47 -14.00
C VAL A 190 -8.97 -17.28 -14.14
N ILE A 191 -8.65 -18.09 -13.12
CA ILE A 191 -7.71 -19.18 -13.28
C ILE A 191 -8.35 -20.08 -14.34
N ALA A 192 -7.99 -19.81 -15.60
CA ALA A 192 -7.96 -20.82 -16.62
C ALA A 192 -6.94 -21.83 -16.11
N THR A 193 -7.43 -22.76 -15.28
CA THR A 193 -6.90 -24.11 -15.20
C THR A 193 -6.70 -24.47 -16.64
N ALA A 194 -5.43 -24.46 -17.07
CA ALA A 194 -5.15 -24.55 -18.48
C ALA A 194 -5.77 -25.87 -18.92
N THR A 195 -6.84 -25.79 -19.72
CA THR A 195 -7.18 -26.86 -20.62
C THR A 195 -6.00 -26.92 -21.57
N LEU A 196 -4.95 -27.60 -21.12
CA LEU A 196 -3.90 -28.13 -21.95
C LEU A 196 -4.65 -28.73 -23.13
N PRO A 197 -4.45 -28.24 -24.37
CA PRO A 197 -5.17 -28.76 -25.53
C PRO A 197 -4.93 -30.26 -25.52
N SER A 198 -5.99 -31.03 -25.24
CA SER A 198 -5.81 -32.42 -24.83
C SER A 198 -5.21 -33.17 -26.03
N PRO A 199 -4.03 -33.80 -25.92
CA PRO A 199 -3.37 -34.44 -27.06
C PRO A 199 -4.15 -35.65 -27.63
N LEU A 200 -5.29 -35.97 -27.02
CA LEU A 200 -6.30 -36.90 -27.50
C LEU A 200 -6.95 -36.45 -28.82
N ASP A 201 -7.15 -35.15 -29.06
CA ASP A 201 -7.91 -34.69 -30.23
C ASP A 201 -7.12 -34.90 -31.54
N ASP A 202 -5.80 -34.64 -31.55
CA ASP A 202 -4.93 -34.98 -32.68
C ASP A 202 -4.91 -36.49 -32.99
N LEU A 203 -4.89 -37.33 -31.95
CA LEU A 203 -4.90 -38.79 -32.11
C LEU A 203 -6.27 -39.31 -32.60
N GLN A 204 -7.36 -38.67 -32.18
CA GLN A 204 -8.71 -38.95 -32.67
C GLN A 204 -8.89 -38.48 -34.11
N GLN A 205 -8.42 -37.28 -34.47
CA GLN A 205 -8.43 -36.79 -35.85
C GLN A 205 -7.57 -37.66 -36.77
N ALA A 206 -6.38 -38.11 -36.33
CA ALA A 206 -5.54 -39.04 -37.09
C ALA A 206 -6.24 -40.39 -37.33
N ARG A 207 -6.92 -40.94 -36.31
CA ARG A 207 -7.74 -42.16 -36.44
C ARG A 207 -8.94 -41.96 -37.36
N ALA A 208 -9.62 -40.80 -37.31
CA ALA A 208 -10.74 -40.48 -38.18
C ALA A 208 -10.30 -40.42 -39.65
N ARG A 209 -9.21 -39.70 -39.96
CA ARG A 209 -8.64 -39.64 -41.32
C ARG A 209 -8.24 -41.03 -41.83
N ARG A 210 -7.69 -41.89 -40.97
CA ARG A 210 -7.32 -43.27 -41.33
C ARG A 210 -8.51 -44.21 -41.53
N ARG A 211 -9.68 -43.89 -40.94
CA ARG A 211 -10.93 -44.64 -41.12
C ARG A 211 -11.65 -44.24 -42.41
N VAL A 212 -11.64 -42.96 -42.77
CA VAL A 212 -12.21 -42.46 -44.04
C VAL A 212 -11.42 -42.97 -45.26
N ALA A 213 -10.15 -43.33 -45.09
CA ALA A 213 -9.32 -43.93 -46.15
C ALA A 213 -9.52 -45.44 -46.36
N LEU A 214 -10.59 -46.04 -45.80
CA LEU A 214 -10.90 -47.48 -45.92
C LEU A 214 -12.32 -47.77 -46.44
N ASP A 215 -13.08 -46.75 -46.83
CA ASP A 215 -14.34 -46.90 -47.55
C ASP A 215 -14.13 -46.46 -49.02
N ASP A 216 -14.71 -47.22 -49.96
CA ASP A 216 -14.53 -47.16 -51.43
C ASP A 216 -13.15 -47.55 -52.01
N GLU A 217 -12.82 -48.85 -51.95
CA GLU A 217 -12.47 -49.58 -53.17
C GLU A 217 -12.84 -51.07 -53.04
N GLU A 218 -13.37 -51.68 -54.11
CA GLU A 218 -13.77 -53.09 -54.12
C GLU A 218 -12.56 -54.01 -53.92
N LEU A 219 -12.53 -54.78 -52.82
CA LEU A 219 -11.64 -55.93 -52.70
C LEU A 219 -12.30 -57.14 -53.38
N PRO A 220 -11.79 -57.65 -54.52
CA PRO A 220 -12.27 -58.90 -55.08
C PRO A 220 -11.83 -60.06 -54.16
N LEU A 221 -12.74 -60.50 -53.30
CA LEU A 221 -12.60 -61.72 -52.51
C LEU A 221 -12.56 -62.93 -53.47
N GLY A 222 -11.36 -63.33 -53.85
CA GLY A 222 -11.13 -64.66 -54.41
C GLY A 222 -11.33 -65.72 -53.34
N GLU A 223 -12.33 -66.57 -53.50
CA GLU A 223 -12.37 -67.88 -52.85
C GLU A 223 -11.18 -68.70 -53.35
N ASP A 224 -10.07 -68.74 -52.59
CA ASP A 224 -9.11 -69.87 -52.48
C ASP A 224 -7.81 -69.44 -51.75
N ALA A 225 -7.83 -69.42 -50.41
CA ALA A 225 -6.62 -69.29 -49.59
C ALA A 225 -6.75 -69.87 -48.16
N ILE A 226 -7.53 -70.95 -47.98
CA ILE A 226 -7.52 -71.75 -46.73
C ILE A 226 -6.67 -73.01 -46.96
N GLY A 227 -5.40 -72.95 -46.54
CA GLY A 227 -4.38 -73.96 -46.87
C GLY A 227 -3.24 -74.09 -45.85
N MET A 228 -3.58 -74.53 -44.64
CA MET A 228 -2.77 -75.27 -43.65
C MET A 228 -1.21 -75.21 -43.71
N VAL A 229 -0.59 -74.71 -42.62
CA VAL A 229 0.51 -75.40 -41.89
C VAL A 229 0.29 -75.22 -40.37
N SER A 230 0.69 -76.21 -39.57
CA SER A 230 0.39 -76.40 -38.12
C SER A 230 1.51 -75.90 -37.14
N PRO A 231 1.29 -75.93 -35.80
CA PRO A 231 1.97 -75.03 -34.83
C PRO A 231 3.13 -75.64 -33.97
N GLU A 232 3.79 -74.73 -33.21
CA GLU A 232 4.75 -74.89 -32.08
C GLU A 232 6.07 -75.70 -32.32
N PRO A 233 7.16 -75.51 -31.53
CA PRO A 233 7.25 -75.09 -30.10
C PRO A 233 8.09 -73.83 -29.76
N GLU A 234 7.86 -73.29 -28.55
CA GLU A 234 8.73 -72.31 -27.86
C GLU A 234 10.13 -72.89 -27.51
N PRO A 235 11.11 -72.02 -27.20
CA PRO A 235 11.54 -71.98 -25.79
C PRO A 235 11.72 -70.58 -25.17
N GLU A 236 11.84 -70.61 -23.83
CA GLU A 236 11.86 -69.54 -22.82
C GLU A 236 13.07 -68.55 -22.84
N PRO A 237 13.04 -67.47 -22.02
CA PRO A 237 13.89 -66.30 -22.21
C PRO A 237 15.23 -66.31 -21.48
N GLU A 238 16.24 -65.66 -22.06
CA GLU A 238 17.51 -65.34 -21.40
C GLU A 238 17.65 -63.84 -21.11
N SER A 239 17.64 -63.49 -19.83
CA SER A 239 18.20 -62.24 -19.31
C SER A 239 19.68 -62.46 -18.96
N PRO A 240 20.58 -61.51 -19.23
CA PRO A 240 21.86 -61.42 -18.53
C PRO A 240 21.90 -60.27 -17.52
N GLU A 241 22.30 -60.60 -16.30
CA GLU A 241 22.67 -59.69 -15.21
C GLU A 241 23.82 -58.73 -15.58
N SER A 242 23.81 -57.53 -14.96
CA SER A 242 25.04 -56.79 -14.63
C SER A 242 25.82 -57.55 -13.56
N PRO A 243 27.16 -57.58 -13.58
CA PRO A 243 27.90 -56.66 -12.69
C PRO A 243 29.33 -56.27 -13.14
N GLY A 244 29.92 -55.20 -12.55
CA GLY A 244 31.38 -55.02 -12.55
C GLY A 244 31.95 -53.60 -12.57
N GLU A 245 31.99 -52.94 -11.40
CA GLU A 245 32.95 -51.88 -11.03
C GLU A 245 34.36 -52.49 -10.71
N PRO A 246 35.44 -51.73 -10.34
CA PRO A 246 35.69 -50.28 -10.27
C PRO A 246 37.11 -49.82 -10.78
N VAL A 247 37.54 -48.61 -10.37
CA VAL A 247 38.91 -47.99 -10.32
C VAL A 247 39.66 -47.72 -11.64
N ASP A 248 40.47 -46.66 -11.78
CA ASP A 248 41.25 -45.92 -10.78
C ASP A 248 41.41 -44.39 -11.07
N GLU A 249 41.60 -43.58 -10.02
CA GLU A 249 42.16 -42.20 -10.03
C GLU A 249 43.72 -42.29 -9.99
N PRO A 250 44.57 -41.22 -9.92
CA PRO A 250 44.36 -39.78 -9.61
C PRO A 250 44.97 -38.88 -10.74
N ASP A 251 45.54 -37.66 -10.61
CA ASP A 251 45.89 -36.80 -9.47
C ASP A 251 45.97 -35.29 -9.84
N ALA A 252 45.14 -34.47 -9.16
CA ALA A 252 45.46 -33.15 -8.58
C ALA A 252 46.07 -31.98 -9.46
N PRO A 253 46.28 -30.77 -8.90
CA PRO A 253 45.23 -29.85 -8.40
C PRO A 253 45.44 -28.36 -8.82
N VAL A 254 44.87 -27.42 -8.04
CA VAL A 254 45.11 -25.93 -8.00
C VAL A 254 44.29 -25.09 -9.02
N ALA A 255 43.63 -23.98 -8.68
CA ALA A 255 43.54 -23.21 -7.42
C ALA A 255 42.08 -22.84 -7.06
N ARG A 256 41.81 -22.76 -5.75
CA ARG A 256 40.63 -22.08 -5.19
C ARG A 256 41.04 -20.65 -4.83
N ALA A 257 40.45 -19.65 -5.48
CA ALA A 257 40.68 -18.25 -5.14
C ALA A 257 39.69 -17.81 -4.05
N GLU A 258 40.20 -17.46 -2.88
CA GLU A 258 39.48 -16.69 -1.87
C GLU A 258 39.43 -15.22 -2.31
N PRO A 259 38.29 -14.52 -2.22
CA PRO A 259 38.27 -13.06 -2.31
C PRO A 259 38.63 -12.47 -0.94
N GLU A 260 39.77 -11.80 -0.88
CA GLU A 260 40.24 -11.10 0.33
C GLU A 260 39.26 -10.00 0.79
N VAL A 261 39.20 -9.82 2.11
CA VAL A 261 38.50 -8.70 2.75
C VAL A 261 39.20 -7.39 2.39
N GLN A 262 38.51 -6.52 1.65
CA GLN A 262 38.98 -5.15 1.42
C GLN A 262 38.71 -4.30 2.68
N PRO A 263 39.70 -3.59 3.23
CA PRO A 263 39.47 -2.66 4.33
C PRO A 263 38.72 -1.41 3.83
N GLU A 264 37.78 -0.97 4.65
CA GLU A 264 36.99 0.26 4.50
C GLU A 264 37.91 1.50 4.57
N PRO A 265 37.82 2.46 3.62
CA PRO A 265 38.58 3.69 3.69
C PRO A 265 37.96 4.66 4.70
N GLU A 266 38.60 4.78 5.86
CA GLU A 266 38.32 5.80 6.87
C GLU A 266 38.54 7.22 6.28
N PRO A 267 37.65 8.21 6.52
CA PRO A 267 37.70 9.49 5.81
C PRO A 267 38.73 10.47 6.41
N GLU A 268 39.84 10.72 5.71
CA GLU A 268 40.72 11.85 6.02
C GLU A 268 40.09 13.22 5.64
N PRO A 269 40.31 14.29 6.45
CA PRO A 269 39.59 15.55 6.31
C PRO A 269 40.31 16.64 5.48
N ALA A 270 39.52 17.69 5.15
CA ALA A 270 39.90 19.01 4.62
C ALA A 270 40.10 19.12 3.07
N PRO A 271 39.93 20.33 2.46
CA PRO A 271 39.66 21.63 3.07
C PRO A 271 38.36 22.34 2.63
N GLU A 272 38.07 23.43 3.34
CA GLU A 272 36.92 24.32 3.21
C GLU A 272 36.79 24.99 1.83
N ALA A 273 35.61 24.90 1.20
CA ALA A 273 35.34 25.57 -0.08
C ALA A 273 34.75 26.98 0.13
N PRO A 274 35.28 28.04 -0.53
CA PRO A 274 34.86 29.41 -0.25
C PRO A 274 33.44 29.73 -0.77
N PRO A 275 32.71 30.64 -0.09
CA PRO A 275 31.29 30.90 -0.38
C PRO A 275 31.08 31.56 -1.76
N ARG A 276 30.23 30.93 -2.58
CA ARG A 276 29.85 31.46 -3.90
C ARG A 276 28.91 32.68 -3.76
N ARG A 277 29.35 33.82 -4.30
CA ARG A 277 28.57 35.07 -4.39
C ARG A 277 27.24 34.89 -5.16
N PRO A 278 26.19 35.65 -4.83
CA PRO A 278 24.88 35.53 -5.48
C PRO A 278 24.92 36.00 -6.94
N VAL A 279 24.35 35.18 -7.84
CA VAL A 279 24.26 35.49 -9.27
C VAL A 279 23.14 36.51 -9.52
N ARG A 280 23.45 37.58 -10.27
CA ARG A 280 22.48 38.63 -10.64
C ARG A 280 21.39 38.09 -11.58
N LYS A 281 20.15 38.56 -11.36
CA LYS A 281 18.97 38.24 -12.18
C LYS A 281 19.20 38.58 -13.66
N SER A 282 19.11 37.57 -14.53
CA SER A 282 18.95 37.77 -15.97
C SER A 282 17.47 38.01 -16.30
N ARG A 283 17.18 38.99 -17.16
CA ARG A 283 15.82 39.27 -17.65
C ARG A 283 15.46 38.28 -18.77
N GLY A 284 14.20 37.86 -18.84
CA GLY A 284 13.63 37.31 -20.07
C GLY A 284 13.03 35.90 -19.99
N ARG A 285 11.97 35.73 -19.21
CA ARG A 285 10.85 34.82 -19.53
C ARG A 285 9.53 35.53 -19.21
N ALA A 286 8.48 35.20 -19.94
CA ALA A 286 7.18 35.87 -19.83
C ALA A 286 6.63 35.75 -18.41
N SER A 287 6.22 36.88 -17.82
CA SER A 287 5.49 36.85 -16.56
C SER A 287 4.09 36.34 -16.83
N VAL A 288 3.73 35.21 -16.22
CA VAL A 288 2.33 34.83 -16.10
C VAL A 288 1.64 35.89 -15.23
N PRO A 289 0.44 36.39 -15.57
CA PRO A 289 -0.29 37.32 -14.72
C PRO A 289 -0.52 36.71 -13.34
N SER A 290 -0.55 37.55 -12.31
CA SER A 290 -0.93 37.10 -10.98
C SER A 290 -2.40 36.68 -10.96
N TRP A 291 -2.74 35.72 -10.10
CA TRP A 291 -4.12 35.21 -9.97
C TRP A 291 -5.11 36.33 -9.58
N ASP A 292 -4.64 37.33 -8.84
CA ASP A 292 -5.38 38.53 -8.45
C ASP A 292 -5.74 39.43 -9.65
N GLU A 293 -4.85 39.58 -10.64
CA GLU A 293 -5.14 40.35 -11.87
C GLU A 293 -6.21 39.68 -12.73
N ILE A 294 -6.31 38.34 -12.69
CA ILE A 294 -7.32 37.56 -13.41
C ILE A 294 -8.68 37.66 -12.69
N MET A 295 -8.68 37.65 -11.35
CA MET A 295 -9.90 37.68 -10.55
C MET A 295 -10.52 39.08 -10.38
N PHE A 296 -9.70 40.13 -10.28
CA PHE A 296 -10.16 41.47 -9.91
C PHE A 296 -9.97 42.55 -10.99
N GLY A 297 -9.29 42.22 -12.09
CA GLY A 297 -9.11 43.12 -13.24
C GLY A 297 -8.10 44.22 -12.98
N GLY A 298 -6.97 44.18 -13.69
CA GLY A 298 -5.88 45.16 -13.54
C GLY A 298 -6.33 46.61 -13.82
N GLY A 299 -6.59 47.36 -12.75
CA GLY A 299 -6.93 48.78 -12.81
C GLY A 299 -5.75 49.63 -13.25
N LYS A 300 -5.76 50.09 -14.52
CA LYS A 300 -4.89 51.18 -14.96
C LYS A 300 -5.29 52.48 -14.27
N GLN A 301 -4.33 53.11 -13.60
CA GLN A 301 -4.37 54.55 -13.36
C GLN A 301 -3.67 55.25 -14.53
N GLU A 302 -4.45 55.96 -15.35
CA GLU A 302 -4.06 57.17 -16.07
C GLU A 302 -5.31 58.05 -16.24
#